data_AF-A0A975Y087-F1
#
_entry.id   AF-A0A975Y087-F1
#
_cell.length_a   1.000
_cell.length_b   1.000
_cell.length_c   1.000
_cell.angle_alpha   90.00
_cell.angle_beta   90.00
_cell.angle_gamma   90.00
#
_symmetry.space_group_name_H-M   'P 1'
#
loop_
_entity.id
_entity.type
_entity.pdbx_description
1 polymer ?
#
loop_
_entity_poly.entity_id
_entity_poly.type
_entity_poly.pdbx_seq_one_letter_code
_entity_poly.pdbx_strand_id
1 'polypeptide(L)'
;MYTRVVVYVAGLLVVAALAGVVAWRLLGATSTYESAIDTLPRTTLRATYTDWAQVRDSAGGTTLGSVSSKADVQAFLTRAYDLDLTSGSALAESTYAMREAYGFSPIDASWEAFGQGRDGQVDVVRVADGVDLDGVERALRRLGYTPPRGGSGTGGVWVGGPDLVAQIDADLTPVQQNVAVFPDEHLVLMSDNAAYLSTATAVAKGSADGLGHVAGVHGLAAAAHEPVAATQWVSTFACEDLSMGAADDGDRAEGERLVARAGDAGPFEGLVMALQPDRSLVVGLHFENADQADRNLQTRVDLASGPAPGQGGSFADRFEIASGKADGQDVVITTKPTGRTASVLSDLASGPVLFATC
;
A
#
# COMPACT_ATOMS: atom_id res chain seq x y z
N MET A 1 29.72 -32.90 -40.80
CA MET A 1 28.64 -33.43 -39.93
C MET A 1 28.71 -32.83 -38.52
N TYR A 2 29.89 -32.80 -37.89
CA TYR A 2 30.12 -32.19 -36.56
C TYR A 2 29.69 -30.72 -36.41
N THR A 3 29.93 -29.85 -37.39
CA THR A 3 29.60 -28.41 -37.31
C THR A 3 28.10 -28.15 -37.20
N ARG A 4 27.26 -28.96 -37.86
CA ARG A 4 25.80 -28.84 -37.78
C ARG A 4 25.29 -29.25 -36.40
N VAL A 5 25.83 -30.35 -35.85
CA VAL A 5 25.46 -30.82 -34.51
C VAL A 5 25.81 -29.78 -33.43
N VAL A 6 26.98 -29.14 -33.53
CA VAL A 6 27.38 -28.08 -32.59
C VAL A 6 26.46 -26.86 -32.65
N VAL A 7 26.03 -26.43 -33.84
CA VAL A 7 25.11 -25.29 -34.00
C VAL A 7 23.72 -25.60 -33.43
N TYR A 8 23.20 -26.83 -33.64
CA TYR A 8 21.91 -27.22 -33.07
C TYR A 8 21.96 -27.33 -31.55
N VAL A 9 23.03 -27.89 -30.99
CA VAL A 9 23.19 -27.99 -29.53
C VAL A 9 23.34 -26.60 -28.89
N ALA A 10 24.13 -25.71 -29.50
CA ALA A 10 24.27 -24.33 -29.02
C ALA A 10 22.95 -23.55 -29.09
N GLY A 11 22.19 -23.68 -30.18
CA GLY A 11 20.88 -23.04 -30.31
C GLY A 11 19.86 -23.53 -29.28
N LEU A 12 19.85 -24.84 -29.01
CA LEU A 12 18.94 -25.44 -28.03
C LEU A 12 19.27 -25.01 -26.59
N LEU A 13 20.55 -24.88 -26.26
CA LEU A 13 21.01 -24.36 -24.97
C LEU A 13 20.63 -22.89 -24.76
N VAL A 14 20.72 -22.05 -25.80
CA VAL A 14 20.31 -20.64 -25.72
C VAL A 14 18.80 -20.52 -25.51
N VAL A 15 17.99 -21.30 -26.24
CA VAL A 15 16.53 -21.29 -26.07
C VAL A 15 16.13 -21.81 -24.68
N ALA A 16 16.77 -22.87 -24.18
CA ALA A 16 16.53 -23.37 -22.83
C ALA A 16 16.94 -22.37 -21.74
N ALA A 17 18.05 -21.65 -21.92
CA ALA A 17 18.49 -20.60 -21.01
C ALA A 17 17.52 -19.41 -21.02
N LEU A 18 17.06 -18.96 -22.19
CA LEU A 18 16.08 -17.88 -22.31
C LEU A 18 14.73 -18.29 -21.72
N ALA A 19 14.27 -19.51 -21.98
CA ALA A 19 13.05 -20.05 -21.38
C ALA A 19 13.19 -20.18 -19.85
N GLY A 20 14.36 -20.57 -19.34
CA GLY A 20 14.65 -20.60 -17.91
C GLY A 20 14.65 -19.22 -17.28
N VAL A 21 15.21 -18.20 -17.94
CA VAL A 21 15.19 -16.81 -17.47
C VAL A 21 13.77 -16.23 -17.51
N VAL A 22 13.02 -16.49 -18.58
CA VAL A 22 11.63 -16.05 -18.71
C VAL A 22 10.74 -16.75 -17.70
N ALA A 23 10.88 -18.06 -17.51
CA ALA A 23 10.15 -18.80 -16.50
C ALA A 23 10.53 -18.34 -15.09
N TRP A 24 11.81 -18.08 -14.80
CA TRP A 24 12.24 -17.55 -13.51
C TRP A 24 11.70 -16.14 -13.25
N ARG A 25 11.67 -15.28 -14.28
CA ARG A 25 11.03 -13.96 -14.20
C ARG A 25 9.52 -14.03 -14.06
N LEU A 26 8.85 -15.00 -14.69
CA LEU A 26 7.39 -15.14 -14.62
C LEU A 26 6.93 -15.89 -13.37
N LEU A 27 7.77 -16.76 -12.79
CA LEU A 27 7.45 -17.60 -11.64
C LEU A 27 8.11 -17.12 -10.34
N GLY A 28 9.00 -16.12 -10.41
CA GLY A 28 9.75 -15.61 -9.26
C GLY A 28 9.93 -14.08 -9.25
N ALA A 29 9.27 -13.33 -10.14
CA ALA A 29 9.16 -11.89 -9.94
C ALA A 29 8.15 -11.63 -8.83
N THR A 30 8.62 -10.98 -7.77
CA THR A 30 7.78 -10.35 -6.76
C THR A 30 6.85 -9.35 -7.43
N SER A 31 5.62 -9.24 -6.93
CA SER A 31 4.67 -8.25 -7.44
C SER A 31 5.18 -6.82 -7.18
N THR A 32 4.64 -5.84 -7.90
CA THR A 32 4.94 -4.42 -7.67
C THR A 32 4.51 -4.04 -6.25
N TYR A 33 3.34 -4.52 -5.82
CA TYR A 33 2.87 -4.36 -4.44
C TYR A 33 3.84 -4.95 -3.40
N GLU A 34 4.25 -6.22 -3.56
CA GLU A 34 5.22 -6.86 -2.67
C GLU A 34 6.52 -6.06 -2.58
N SER A 35 7.04 -5.64 -3.74
CA SER A 35 8.29 -4.88 -3.82
C SER A 35 8.16 -3.49 -3.17
N ALA A 36 6.99 -2.86 -3.24
CA ALA A 36 6.72 -1.58 -2.62
C ALA A 36 6.65 -1.70 -1.09
N ILE A 37 5.94 -2.71 -0.57
CA ILE A 37 5.84 -2.99 0.87
C ILE A 37 7.22 -3.29 1.48
N ASP A 38 8.10 -3.97 0.74
CA ASP A 38 9.47 -4.27 1.19
C ASP A 38 10.34 -3.03 1.42
N THR A 39 9.96 -1.88 0.86
CA THR A 39 10.68 -0.62 1.07
C THR A 39 10.40 0.04 2.42
N LEU A 40 9.34 -0.40 3.10
CA LEU A 40 8.92 0.18 4.37
C LEU A 40 9.79 -0.32 5.54
N PRO A 41 10.01 0.49 6.58
CA PRO A 41 10.68 0.05 7.80
C PRO A 41 10.03 -1.16 8.43
N ARG A 42 10.84 -2.06 9.00
CA ARG A 42 10.35 -3.24 9.73
C ARG A 42 9.41 -2.92 10.91
N THR A 43 9.48 -1.71 11.47
CA THR A 43 8.64 -1.26 12.59
C THR A 43 7.31 -0.64 12.15
N THR A 44 7.02 -0.62 10.86
CA THR A 44 5.70 -0.24 10.34
C THR A 44 4.63 -1.20 10.87
N LEU A 45 3.55 -0.64 11.41
CA LEU A 45 2.40 -1.38 11.95
C LEU A 45 1.22 -1.40 10.99
N ARG A 46 1.08 -0.34 10.19
CA ARG A 46 0.09 -0.20 9.14
C ARG A 46 0.77 0.36 7.89
N ALA A 47 0.55 -0.29 6.76
CA ALA A 47 1.03 0.14 5.45
C ALA A 47 -0.16 0.35 4.51
N THR A 48 -0.13 1.40 3.70
CA THR A 48 -1.02 1.56 2.57
C THR A 48 -0.22 1.56 1.27
N TYR A 49 -0.87 1.14 0.19
CA TYR A 49 -0.29 1.13 -1.15
C TYR A 49 -1.28 1.75 -2.14
N THR A 50 -0.76 2.50 -3.10
CA THR A 50 -1.52 3.05 -4.23
C THR A 50 -0.72 2.89 -5.52
N ASP A 51 -1.27 2.14 -6.49
CA ASP A 51 -0.75 2.06 -7.85
C ASP A 51 -1.24 3.28 -8.65
N TRP A 52 -0.48 4.37 -8.59
CA TRP A 52 -0.81 5.61 -9.28
C TRP A 52 -0.90 5.47 -10.79
N ALA A 53 -0.20 4.51 -11.40
CA ALA A 53 -0.34 4.23 -12.83
C ALA A 53 -1.73 3.66 -13.14
N GLN A 54 -2.19 2.69 -12.35
CA GLN A 54 -3.54 2.13 -12.51
C GLN A 54 -4.64 3.10 -12.06
N VAL A 55 -4.40 3.96 -11.05
CA VAL A 55 -5.32 5.06 -10.70
C VAL A 55 -5.51 6.01 -11.88
N ARG A 56 -4.43 6.40 -12.56
CA ARG A 56 -4.52 7.25 -13.76
C ARG A 56 -5.32 6.58 -14.88
N ASP A 57 -5.15 5.29 -15.10
CA ASP A 57 -5.92 4.57 -16.10
C ASP A 57 -7.42 4.53 -15.73
N SER A 58 -7.74 4.13 -14.50
CA SER A 58 -9.11 3.96 -14.00
C SER A 58 -9.90 5.28 -13.87
N ALA A 59 -9.25 6.36 -13.44
CA ALA A 59 -9.90 7.66 -13.23
C ALA A 59 -9.74 8.64 -14.42
N GLY A 60 -9.22 8.17 -15.56
CA GLY A 60 -9.09 8.96 -16.78
C GLY A 60 -8.07 10.09 -16.66
N GLY A 61 -6.95 9.84 -15.97
CA GLY A 61 -5.83 10.74 -15.74
C GLY A 61 -4.61 10.49 -16.63
N THR A 62 -4.69 9.59 -17.62
CA THR A 62 -3.54 9.21 -18.47
C THR A 62 -2.97 10.34 -19.33
N THR A 63 -3.74 11.41 -19.55
CA THR A 63 -3.31 12.62 -20.27
C THR A 63 -2.81 13.72 -19.34
N LEU A 64 -2.79 13.48 -18.02
CA LEU A 64 -2.27 14.45 -17.08
C LEU A 64 -0.74 14.52 -17.15
N GLY A 65 -0.21 15.72 -16.92
CA GLY A 65 1.22 15.95 -16.86
C GLY A 65 1.55 17.38 -16.46
N SER A 66 2.75 17.83 -16.83
CA SER A 66 3.32 19.12 -16.43
C SER A 66 2.50 20.34 -16.89
N VAL A 67 1.72 20.22 -17.96
CA VAL A 67 0.89 21.29 -18.52
C VAL A 67 -0.57 21.27 -18.05
N SER A 68 -0.97 20.28 -17.26
CA SER A 68 -2.36 20.13 -16.81
C SER A 68 -2.75 21.22 -15.81
N SER A 69 -3.95 21.78 -15.97
CA SER A 69 -4.47 22.81 -15.08
C SER A 69 -4.78 22.26 -13.68
N LYS A 70 -4.84 23.14 -12.67
CA LYS A 70 -5.28 22.74 -11.31
C LYS A 70 -6.67 22.10 -11.33
N ALA A 71 -7.58 22.60 -12.16
CA ALA A 71 -8.92 22.07 -12.30
C ALA A 71 -8.94 20.65 -12.89
N ASP A 72 -8.09 20.35 -13.88
CA ASP A 72 -8.00 19.01 -14.47
C ASP A 72 -7.48 17.99 -13.45
N VAL A 73 -6.46 18.38 -12.69
CA VAL A 73 -5.90 17.57 -11.60
C VAL A 73 -6.94 17.31 -10.51
N GLN A 74 -7.64 18.35 -10.07
CA GLN A 74 -8.69 18.22 -9.06
C GLN A 74 -9.83 17.32 -9.54
N ALA A 75 -10.28 17.47 -10.79
CA ALA A 75 -11.33 16.62 -11.36
C ALA A 75 -10.90 15.15 -11.44
N PHE A 76 -9.62 14.88 -11.73
CA PHE A 76 -9.05 13.53 -11.67
C PHE A 76 -9.04 12.98 -10.25
N LEU A 77 -8.53 13.73 -9.27
CA LEU A 77 -8.48 13.30 -7.87
C LEU A 77 -9.87 13.03 -7.31
N THR A 78 -10.86 13.88 -7.62
CA THR A 78 -12.26 13.63 -7.24
C THR A 78 -12.77 12.31 -7.82
N ARG A 79 -12.54 12.02 -9.10
CA ARG A 79 -12.94 10.73 -9.69
C ARG A 79 -12.21 9.55 -9.06
N ALA A 80 -10.93 9.70 -8.76
CA ALA A 80 -10.13 8.65 -8.13
C ALA A 80 -10.63 8.36 -6.70
N TYR A 81 -11.00 9.39 -5.94
CA TYR A 81 -11.64 9.28 -4.64
C TYR A 81 -13.02 8.62 -4.72
N ASP A 82 -13.87 9.02 -5.66
CA ASP A 82 -15.21 8.42 -5.88
C ASP A 82 -15.13 6.93 -6.27
N LEU A 83 -14.00 6.50 -6.81
CA LEU A 83 -13.70 5.10 -7.14
C LEU A 83 -12.98 4.35 -6.01
N ASP A 84 -12.73 5.02 -4.87
CA ASP A 84 -12.04 4.49 -3.69
C ASP A 84 -10.59 4.06 -3.95
N LEU A 85 -9.91 4.77 -4.86
CA LEU A 85 -8.56 4.40 -5.31
C LEU A 85 -7.44 5.15 -4.59
N THR A 86 -7.75 6.25 -3.90
CA THR A 86 -6.75 7.16 -3.31
C THR A 86 -6.91 7.34 -1.82
N SER A 87 -7.83 6.60 -1.18
CA SER A 87 -8.15 6.72 0.25
C SER A 87 -6.98 6.35 1.16
N GLY A 88 -6.08 5.48 0.68
CA GLY A 88 -4.85 5.12 1.39
C GLY A 88 -3.64 6.00 1.08
N SER A 89 -3.73 6.96 0.16
CA SER A 89 -2.59 7.81 -0.20
C SER A 89 -2.37 8.92 0.84
N ALA A 90 -1.12 9.10 1.27
CA ALA A 90 -0.68 10.22 2.10
C ALA A 90 -0.49 11.52 1.29
N LEU A 91 -0.45 11.41 -0.05
CA LEU A 91 -0.09 12.52 -0.94
C LEU A 91 -1.23 13.08 -1.77
N ALA A 92 -2.33 12.35 -1.93
CA ALA A 92 -3.42 12.70 -2.83
C ALA A 92 -3.87 14.16 -2.67
N GLU A 93 -4.06 14.61 -1.42
CA GLU A 93 -4.48 15.99 -1.10
C GLU A 93 -3.40 17.04 -1.44
N SER A 94 -2.13 16.69 -1.24
CA SER A 94 -0.98 17.58 -1.47
C SER A 94 -0.49 17.61 -2.93
N THR A 95 -1.11 16.84 -3.82
CA THR A 95 -0.68 16.64 -5.23
C THR A 95 -0.30 17.94 -5.94
N TYR A 96 -1.14 18.97 -5.86
CA TYR A 96 -0.89 20.23 -6.56
C TYR A 96 0.25 21.03 -5.92
N ALA A 97 0.26 21.14 -4.60
CA ALA A 97 1.32 21.83 -3.85
C ALA A 97 2.69 21.16 -4.08
N MET A 98 2.73 19.83 -4.10
CA MET A 98 3.94 19.08 -4.40
C MET A 98 4.49 19.39 -5.79
N ARG A 99 3.60 19.38 -6.79
CA ARG A 99 3.97 19.68 -8.18
C ARG A 99 4.58 21.08 -8.31
N GLU A 100 3.99 22.07 -7.66
CA GLU A 100 4.43 23.47 -7.75
C GLU A 100 5.74 23.71 -6.97
N ALA A 101 5.85 23.18 -5.76
CA ALA A 101 6.99 23.43 -4.88
C ALA A 101 8.19 22.53 -5.18
N TYR A 102 7.96 21.22 -5.37
CA TYR A 102 9.02 20.21 -5.45
C TYR A 102 9.29 19.75 -6.89
N GLY A 103 8.36 19.97 -7.83
CA GLY A 103 8.51 19.60 -9.23
C GLY A 103 8.15 18.14 -9.55
N PHE A 104 7.53 17.43 -8.61
CA PHE A 104 6.94 16.11 -8.81
C PHE A 104 5.67 15.98 -7.97
N SER A 105 4.82 15.02 -8.29
CA SER A 105 3.57 14.74 -7.57
C SER A 105 3.14 13.30 -7.79
N PRO A 106 2.06 12.83 -7.13
CA PRO A 106 1.50 11.51 -7.39
C PRO A 106 1.06 11.27 -8.86
N ILE A 107 0.82 12.33 -9.63
CA ILE A 107 0.55 12.22 -11.08
C ILE A 107 1.76 11.66 -11.83
N ASP A 108 2.97 11.91 -11.32
CA ASP A 108 4.23 11.46 -11.89
C ASP A 108 4.70 10.13 -11.27
N ALA A 109 3.96 9.59 -10.29
CA ALA A 109 4.30 8.37 -9.59
C ALA A 109 3.89 7.11 -10.35
N SER A 110 4.69 6.06 -10.26
CA SER A 110 4.28 4.70 -10.60
C SER A 110 3.45 4.12 -9.46
N TRP A 111 3.98 4.17 -8.25
CA TRP A 111 3.29 3.73 -7.04
C TRP A 111 3.73 4.54 -5.81
N GLU A 112 2.91 4.46 -4.77
CA GLU A 112 3.12 5.03 -3.44
C GLU A 112 2.93 3.92 -2.39
N ALA A 113 3.83 3.87 -1.41
CA ALA A 113 3.70 3.02 -0.23
C ALA A 113 3.91 3.86 1.03
N PHE A 114 2.88 3.96 1.87
CA PHE A 114 2.90 4.77 3.07
C PHE A 114 2.85 3.89 4.31
N GLY A 115 3.91 3.95 5.13
CA GLY A 115 4.08 3.18 6.35
C GLY A 115 3.90 4.04 7.61
N GLN A 116 3.13 3.52 8.55
CA GLN A 116 2.86 4.15 9.84
C GLN A 116 3.33 3.24 10.98
N GLY A 117 4.21 3.76 11.83
CA GLY A 117 4.69 3.10 13.04
C GLY A 117 4.54 3.98 14.28
N ARG A 118 4.92 3.46 15.45
CA ARG A 118 4.88 4.24 16.71
C ARG A 118 5.91 5.38 16.76
N ASP A 119 6.98 5.25 15.98
CA ASP A 119 8.12 6.18 15.98
C ASP A 119 8.03 7.26 14.88
N GLY A 120 7.07 7.14 13.97
CA GLY A 120 6.90 8.06 12.84
C GLY A 120 6.18 7.42 11.67
N GLN A 121 6.06 8.18 10.59
CA GLN A 121 5.43 7.79 9.35
C GLN A 121 6.38 8.05 8.18
N VAL A 122 6.37 7.18 7.17
CA VAL A 122 7.18 7.36 5.97
C VAL A 122 6.34 7.05 4.74
N ASP A 123 6.43 7.92 3.76
CA ASP A 123 5.88 7.70 2.45
C ASP A 123 7.01 7.45 1.45
N VAL A 124 6.92 6.35 0.70
CA VAL A 124 7.88 5.93 -0.30
C VAL A 124 7.20 6.00 -1.65
N VAL A 125 7.69 6.88 -2.52
CA VAL A 125 7.13 7.07 -3.86
C VAL A 125 8.13 6.62 -4.89
N ARG A 126 7.74 5.69 -5.75
CA ARG A 126 8.48 5.45 -6.99
C ARG A 126 7.95 6.35 -8.08
N VAL A 127 8.77 7.26 -8.56
CA VAL A 127 8.42 8.16 -9.66
C VAL A 127 8.71 7.52 -11.02
N ALA A 128 8.08 8.01 -12.08
CA ALA A 128 8.39 7.59 -13.43
C ALA A 128 9.83 7.98 -13.83
N ASP A 129 10.47 7.20 -14.71
CA ASP A 129 11.87 7.38 -15.12
C ASP A 129 12.20 8.77 -15.70
N GLY A 130 11.17 9.49 -16.19
CA GLY A 130 11.32 10.82 -16.78
C GLY A 130 11.33 11.99 -15.78
N VAL A 131 11.15 11.75 -14.49
CA VAL A 131 11.14 12.80 -13.46
C VAL A 131 12.57 13.30 -13.18
N ASP A 132 12.76 14.62 -13.21
CA ASP A 132 14.06 15.28 -12.91
C ASP A 132 14.33 15.29 -11.40
N LEU A 133 14.86 14.20 -10.87
CA LEU A 133 15.18 14.05 -9.43
C LEU A 133 16.30 14.98 -8.95
N ASP A 134 17.24 15.35 -9.82
CA ASP A 134 18.19 16.44 -9.53
C ASP A 134 17.44 17.77 -9.37
N GLY A 135 16.40 17.98 -10.18
CA GLY A 135 15.46 19.09 -10.08
C GLY A 135 14.72 19.15 -8.74
N VAL A 136 14.29 18.00 -8.23
CA VAL A 136 13.67 17.86 -6.91
C VAL A 136 14.66 18.30 -5.82
N GLU A 137 15.90 17.83 -5.83
CA GLU A 137 16.90 18.26 -4.85
C GLU A 137 17.27 19.74 -4.96
N ARG A 138 17.32 20.28 -6.18
CA ARG A 138 17.43 21.74 -6.38
C ARG A 138 16.24 22.46 -5.78
N ALA A 139 15.03 21.91 -5.87
CA ALA A 139 13.83 22.47 -5.26
C ALA A 139 13.91 22.46 -3.74
N LEU A 140 14.27 21.33 -3.11
CA LEU A 140 14.48 21.23 -1.67
C LEU A 140 15.43 22.32 -1.15
N ARG A 141 16.55 22.53 -1.84
CA ARG A 141 17.49 23.60 -1.49
C ARG A 141 16.90 25.00 -1.61
N ARG A 142 16.12 25.28 -2.67
CA ARG A 142 15.46 26.59 -2.86
C ARG A 142 14.39 26.84 -1.81
N LEU A 143 13.66 25.80 -1.43
CA LEU A 143 12.61 25.86 -0.42
C LEU A 143 13.19 26.08 0.98
N GLY A 144 14.45 25.76 1.22
CA GLY A 144 15.13 26.01 2.49
C GLY A 144 15.40 24.76 3.34
N TYR A 145 15.25 23.56 2.75
CA TYR A 145 15.65 22.34 3.44
C TYR A 145 17.16 22.33 3.68
N THR A 146 17.55 21.87 4.86
CA THR A 146 18.95 21.64 5.20
C THR A 146 19.46 20.40 4.46
N PRO A 147 20.52 20.52 3.65
CA PRO A 147 21.04 19.39 2.87
C PRO A 147 21.70 18.32 3.75
N PRO A 148 21.69 17.04 3.32
CA PRO A 148 22.42 15.98 4.01
C PRO A 148 23.94 16.19 3.95
N ARG A 149 24.68 15.62 4.91
CA ARG A 149 26.15 15.74 4.99
C ARG A 149 26.89 15.21 3.76
N GLY A 150 26.33 14.21 3.08
CA GLY A 150 26.88 13.64 1.85
C GLY A 150 26.62 14.49 0.60
N GLY A 151 25.75 15.49 0.68
CA GLY A 151 25.28 16.27 -0.46
C GLY A 151 24.18 15.56 -1.25
N SER A 152 23.84 16.18 -2.38
CA SER A 152 22.84 15.72 -3.36
C SER A 152 23.11 14.31 -3.89
N GLY A 153 22.06 13.56 -4.18
CA GLY A 153 22.10 12.23 -4.81
C GLY A 153 22.62 11.11 -3.91
N THR A 154 22.78 11.36 -2.60
CA THR A 154 23.36 10.38 -1.66
C THR A 154 22.31 9.52 -0.94
N GLY A 155 21.02 9.72 -1.22
CA GLY A 155 19.92 9.15 -0.43
C GLY A 155 20.01 9.58 1.05
N GLY A 156 20.54 10.78 1.31
CA GLY A 156 20.62 11.37 2.64
C GLY A 156 19.39 12.23 2.94
N VAL A 157 19.09 12.40 4.23
CA VAL A 157 17.91 13.16 4.66
C VAL A 157 18.11 14.67 4.54
N TRP A 158 17.26 15.30 3.73
CA TRP A 158 17.00 16.72 3.69
C TRP A 158 16.02 17.09 4.81
N VAL A 159 16.39 18.02 5.68
CA VAL A 159 15.61 18.37 6.89
C VAL A 159 14.94 19.73 6.72
N GLY A 160 13.60 19.76 6.76
CA GLY A 160 12.81 20.98 6.68
C GLY A 160 12.12 21.33 8.00
N GLY A 161 11.36 20.37 8.56
CA GLY A 161 10.56 20.54 9.77
C GLY A 161 9.20 21.20 9.54
N PRO A 162 8.35 21.25 10.58
CA PRO A 162 6.94 21.65 10.45
C PRO A 162 6.76 23.12 10.05
N ASP A 163 7.58 24.02 10.60
CA ASP A 163 7.50 25.45 10.30
C ASP A 163 7.82 25.76 8.84
N LEU A 164 8.76 25.00 8.25
CA LEU A 164 9.11 25.16 6.85
C LEU A 164 7.95 24.70 5.96
N VAL A 165 7.44 23.49 6.18
CA VAL A 165 6.35 22.93 5.37
C VAL A 165 5.13 23.83 5.38
N ALA A 166 4.73 24.34 6.56
CA ALA A 166 3.61 25.25 6.69
C ALA A 166 3.80 26.60 5.96
N GLN A 167 5.05 27.04 5.74
CA GLN A 167 5.37 28.24 4.97
C GLN A 167 5.37 28.01 3.46
N ILE A 168 5.60 26.76 3.01
CA ILE A 168 5.64 26.43 1.58
C ILE A 168 4.23 26.46 1.00
N ASP A 169 3.32 25.66 1.55
CA ASP A 169 1.92 25.61 1.16
C ASP A 169 1.09 24.96 2.28
N ALA A 170 -0.14 25.44 2.50
CA ALA A 170 -1.04 24.93 3.53
C ALA A 170 -1.63 23.55 3.18
N ASP A 171 -1.60 23.15 1.91
CA ASP A 171 -2.08 21.85 1.42
C ASP A 171 -1.01 20.73 1.60
N LEU A 172 0.20 21.07 2.04
CA LEU A 172 1.23 20.07 2.39
C LEU A 172 0.95 19.46 3.76
N THR A 173 1.34 18.19 3.93
CA THR A 173 1.11 17.45 5.16
C THR A 173 2.41 17.29 5.95
N PRO A 174 2.36 16.77 7.19
CA PRO A 174 3.57 16.50 7.96
C PRO A 174 4.58 15.56 7.28
N VAL A 175 4.14 14.70 6.34
CA VAL A 175 5.07 13.75 5.71
C VAL A 175 6.12 14.45 4.85
N GLN A 176 5.87 15.65 4.31
CA GLN A 176 6.87 16.39 3.54
C GLN A 176 7.95 17.08 4.39
N GLN A 177 7.93 16.97 5.72
CA GLN A 177 8.89 17.67 6.60
C GLN A 177 10.35 17.25 6.39
N ASN A 178 10.57 15.99 6.00
CA ASN A 178 11.89 15.44 5.72
C ASN A 178 11.83 14.67 4.43
N VAL A 179 12.86 14.78 3.59
CA VAL A 179 12.86 14.18 2.25
C VAL A 179 14.20 13.48 1.99
N ALA A 180 14.17 12.32 1.35
CA ALA A 180 15.36 11.67 0.81
C ALA A 180 15.10 11.31 -0.66
N VAL A 181 16.08 11.55 -1.52
CA VAL A 181 15.97 11.32 -2.96
C VAL A 181 17.00 10.27 -3.38
N PHE A 182 16.53 9.29 -4.13
CA PHE A 182 17.29 8.16 -4.66
C PHE A 182 17.18 8.15 -6.19
N PRO A 183 18.08 8.88 -6.89
CA PRO A 183 18.00 9.03 -8.34
C PRO A 183 18.08 7.71 -9.10
N ASP A 184 18.94 6.80 -8.68
CA ASP A 184 19.21 5.53 -9.38
C ASP A 184 18.04 4.55 -9.24
N GLU A 185 17.37 4.54 -8.09
CA GLU A 185 16.20 3.70 -7.81
C GLU A 185 14.87 4.36 -8.20
N HIS A 186 14.90 5.61 -8.67
CA HIS A 186 13.73 6.45 -8.94
C HIS A 186 12.77 6.57 -7.74
N LEU A 187 13.32 6.69 -6.53
CA LEU A 187 12.54 6.81 -5.30
C LEU A 187 12.66 8.21 -4.69
N VAL A 188 11.54 8.69 -4.15
CA VAL A 188 11.48 9.82 -3.22
C VAL A 188 10.83 9.33 -1.93
N LEU A 189 11.52 9.47 -0.81
CA LEU A 189 11.02 9.10 0.50
C LEU A 189 10.74 10.39 1.30
N MET A 190 9.61 10.41 1.99
CA MET A 190 9.13 11.55 2.76
C MET A 190 8.72 11.09 4.16
N SER A 191 8.98 11.87 5.20
CA SER A 191 8.59 11.53 6.57
C SER A 191 8.36 12.75 7.45
N ASP A 192 7.45 12.57 8.42
CA ASP A 192 7.25 13.49 9.53
C ASP A 192 8.41 13.50 10.54
N ASN A 193 9.31 12.51 10.48
CA ASN A 193 10.39 12.33 11.43
C ASN A 193 11.72 12.00 10.73
N ALA A 194 12.74 12.85 10.91
CA ALA A 194 14.05 12.67 10.28
C ALA A 194 14.76 11.36 10.67
N ALA A 195 14.60 10.90 11.92
CA ALA A 195 15.21 9.65 12.38
C ALA A 195 14.48 8.44 11.78
N TYR A 196 13.15 8.49 11.70
CA TYR A 196 12.36 7.44 11.07
C TYR A 196 12.65 7.35 9.57
N LEU A 197 12.77 8.49 8.87
CA LEU A 197 13.23 8.55 7.49
C LEU A 197 14.62 7.95 7.31
N SER A 198 15.55 8.20 8.24
CA SER A 198 16.88 7.59 8.19
C SER A 198 16.81 6.06 8.23
N THR A 199 15.90 5.48 9.01
CA THR A 199 15.66 4.02 9.01
C THR A 199 15.14 3.55 7.65
N ALA A 200 14.15 4.25 7.07
CA ALA A 200 13.63 3.92 5.75
C ALA A 200 14.70 4.03 4.65
N THR A 201 15.59 5.03 4.72
CA THR A 201 16.72 5.14 3.79
C THR A 201 17.71 3.98 3.91
N ALA A 202 17.86 3.40 5.10
CA ALA A 202 18.71 2.22 5.31
C ALA A 202 18.10 0.97 4.66
N VAL A 203 16.76 0.83 4.72
CA VAL A 203 16.01 -0.22 4.02
C VAL A 203 16.14 -0.06 2.50
N ALA A 204 15.89 1.15 1.98
CA ALA A 204 16.03 1.44 0.54
C ALA A 204 17.45 1.16 0.00
N LYS A 205 18.48 1.32 0.83
CA LYS A 205 19.88 1.00 0.50
C LYS A 205 20.23 -0.49 0.64
N GLY A 206 19.29 -1.34 1.09
CA GLY A 206 19.54 -2.75 1.40
C GLY A 206 20.47 -2.97 2.60
N SER A 207 20.60 -1.96 3.46
CA SER A 207 21.49 -2.01 4.65
C SER A 207 20.74 -2.33 5.96
N ALA A 208 19.42 -2.44 5.90
CA ALA A 208 18.55 -2.85 6.99
C ALA A 208 17.38 -3.68 6.45
N ASP A 209 16.82 -4.55 7.29
CA ASP A 209 15.64 -5.33 6.95
C ASP A 209 14.39 -4.44 6.86
N GLY A 210 13.62 -4.60 5.79
CA GLY A 210 12.32 -3.94 5.59
C GLY A 210 11.14 -4.74 6.14
N LEU A 211 9.94 -4.23 5.89
CA LEU A 211 8.68 -4.80 6.38
C LEU A 211 8.42 -6.23 5.89
N GLY A 212 8.86 -6.59 4.68
CA GLY A 212 8.76 -7.96 4.17
C GLY A 212 9.40 -9.03 5.06
N HIS A 213 10.39 -8.67 5.87
CA HIS A 213 11.05 -9.60 6.78
C HIS A 213 10.23 -9.90 8.05
N VAL A 214 9.04 -9.30 8.21
CA VAL A 214 8.11 -9.62 9.28
C VAL A 214 7.23 -10.81 8.88
N ALA A 215 7.04 -11.76 9.79
CA ALA A 215 6.22 -12.93 9.56
C ALA A 215 4.81 -12.54 9.07
N GLY A 216 4.27 -13.31 8.13
CA GLY A 216 2.95 -13.07 7.53
C GLY A 216 2.90 -11.96 6.47
N VAL A 217 3.85 -11.02 6.44
CA VAL A 217 3.78 -9.87 5.51
C VAL A 217 3.83 -10.30 4.06
N HIS A 218 4.82 -11.12 3.66
CA HIS A 218 4.92 -11.62 2.29
C HIS A 218 3.76 -12.54 1.90
N GLY A 219 3.29 -13.39 2.82
CA GLY A 219 2.15 -14.29 2.55
C GLY A 219 0.89 -13.49 2.22
N LEU A 220 0.60 -12.47 3.03
CA LEU A 220 -0.52 -11.55 2.79
C LEU A 220 -0.32 -10.72 1.52
N ALA A 221 0.89 -10.25 1.24
CA ALA A 221 1.17 -9.49 0.03
C ALA A 221 0.98 -10.34 -1.25
N ALA A 222 1.41 -11.59 -1.22
CA ALA A 222 1.20 -12.55 -2.29
C ALA A 222 -0.30 -12.87 -2.48
N ALA A 223 -1.05 -13.03 -1.39
CA ALA A 223 -2.49 -13.25 -1.42
C ALA A 223 -3.27 -12.05 -1.99
N ALA A 224 -2.76 -10.83 -1.80
CA ALA A 224 -3.32 -9.60 -2.34
C ALA A 224 -3.01 -9.39 -3.84
N HIS A 225 -2.07 -10.14 -4.42
CA HIS A 225 -1.65 -10.06 -5.82
C HIS A 225 -1.12 -8.66 -6.23
N GLU A 226 -1.75 -8.02 -7.21
CA GLU A 226 -1.41 -6.68 -7.74
C GLU A 226 -2.63 -5.75 -7.56
N PRO A 227 -2.88 -5.26 -6.34
CA PRO A 227 -3.97 -4.34 -6.07
C PRO A 227 -3.73 -2.96 -6.70
N VAL A 228 -4.81 -2.21 -6.92
CA VAL A 228 -4.74 -0.77 -7.22
C VAL A 228 -4.52 0.03 -5.95
N ALA A 229 -5.18 -0.38 -4.87
CA ALA A 229 -5.03 0.21 -3.54
C ALA A 229 -5.09 -0.90 -2.49
N ALA A 230 -4.26 -0.81 -1.46
CA ALA A 230 -4.29 -1.77 -0.37
C ALA A 230 -3.99 -1.11 0.98
N THR A 231 -4.50 -1.72 2.05
CA THR A 231 -4.09 -1.45 3.42
C THR A 231 -3.69 -2.76 4.09
N GLN A 232 -2.53 -2.80 4.73
CA GLN A 232 -1.99 -3.95 5.42
C GLN A 232 -1.62 -3.59 6.86
N TRP A 233 -2.09 -4.39 7.80
CA TRP A 233 -1.74 -4.32 9.22
C TRP A 233 -0.84 -5.50 9.57
N VAL A 234 0.10 -5.24 10.47
CA VAL A 234 1.17 -6.16 10.83
C VAL A 234 0.97 -6.62 12.26
N SER A 235 1.29 -7.88 12.55
CA SER A 235 1.07 -8.47 13.87
C SER A 235 -0.40 -8.32 14.27
N THR A 236 -0.67 -8.19 15.57
CA THR A 236 -2.00 -7.98 16.11
C THR A 236 -2.48 -6.52 16.01
N PHE A 237 -1.82 -5.66 15.24
CA PHE A 237 -2.14 -4.23 15.24
C PHE A 237 -3.55 -3.93 14.69
N ALA A 238 -4.04 -4.74 13.75
CA ALA A 238 -5.43 -4.65 13.30
C ALA A 238 -6.45 -4.88 14.44
N CYS A 239 -6.13 -5.73 15.44
CA CYS A 239 -7.00 -5.92 16.61
C CYS A 239 -7.10 -4.65 17.47
N GLU A 240 -6.09 -3.78 17.44
CA GLU A 240 -6.07 -2.46 18.09
C GLU A 240 -6.80 -1.43 17.22
N ASP A 241 -6.39 -1.31 15.95
CA ASP A 241 -6.83 -0.26 15.02
C ASP A 241 -8.29 -0.43 14.56
N LEU A 242 -8.76 -1.67 14.42
CA LEU A 242 -10.11 -2.00 13.93
C LEU A 242 -11.02 -2.56 15.03
N SER A 243 -10.69 -2.27 16.29
CA SER A 243 -11.35 -2.84 17.46
C SER A 243 -12.82 -2.41 17.59
N MET A 244 -13.70 -3.37 17.93
CA MET A 244 -15.07 -3.08 18.40
C MET A 244 -15.08 -2.29 19.73
N GLY A 245 -13.95 -2.19 20.43
CA GLY A 245 -13.82 -1.36 21.63
C GLY A 245 -14.05 0.14 21.37
N ALA A 246 -13.85 0.60 20.13
CA ALA A 246 -14.13 1.97 19.71
C ALA A 246 -15.61 2.20 19.33
N ALA A 247 -16.42 1.14 19.20
CA ALA A 247 -17.84 1.25 18.90
C ALA A 247 -18.65 1.65 20.14
N ASP A 248 -19.85 2.18 19.92
CA ASP A 248 -20.79 2.46 21.01
C ASP A 248 -21.26 1.17 21.71
N ASP A 249 -21.89 1.33 22.88
CA ASP A 249 -22.28 0.19 23.72
C ASP A 249 -23.30 -0.74 23.04
N GLY A 250 -24.16 -0.20 22.18
CA GLY A 250 -25.18 -0.96 21.47
C GLY A 250 -24.55 -1.81 20.37
N ASP A 251 -23.68 -1.20 19.56
CA ASP A 251 -22.94 -1.85 18.49
C ASP A 251 -21.98 -2.91 19.03
N ARG A 252 -21.33 -2.65 20.17
CA ARG A 252 -20.47 -3.63 20.85
C ARG A 252 -21.27 -4.85 21.29
N ALA A 253 -22.42 -4.64 21.93
CA ALA A 253 -23.28 -5.74 22.39
C ALA A 253 -23.83 -6.58 21.23
N GLU A 254 -24.19 -5.96 20.10
CA GLU A 254 -24.60 -6.72 18.92
C GLU A 254 -23.42 -7.42 18.25
N GLY A 255 -22.23 -6.80 18.22
CA GLY A 255 -20.99 -7.44 17.77
C GLY A 255 -20.67 -8.71 18.56
N GLU A 256 -20.68 -8.64 19.89
CA GLU A 256 -20.49 -9.80 20.78
C GLU A 256 -21.50 -10.92 20.49
N ARG A 257 -22.77 -10.54 20.29
CA ARG A 257 -23.83 -11.49 19.93
C ARG A 257 -23.63 -12.11 18.56
N LEU A 258 -23.12 -11.37 17.58
CA LEU A 258 -22.83 -11.85 16.23
C LEU A 258 -21.65 -12.83 16.25
N VAL A 259 -20.57 -12.49 16.94
CA VAL A 259 -19.40 -13.38 17.14
C VAL A 259 -19.84 -14.67 17.83
N ALA A 260 -20.58 -14.58 18.95
CA ALA A 260 -21.06 -15.77 19.65
C ALA A 260 -21.98 -16.68 18.82
N ARG A 261 -22.65 -16.14 17.79
CA ARG A 261 -23.45 -16.93 16.83
C ARG A 261 -22.62 -17.55 15.72
N ALA A 262 -21.63 -16.81 15.20
CA ALA A 262 -20.79 -17.25 14.09
C ALA A 262 -19.76 -18.33 14.53
N GLY A 263 -19.34 -18.29 15.80
CA GLY A 263 -18.35 -19.19 16.37
C GLY A 263 -17.12 -18.44 16.86
N ASP A 264 -16.08 -19.18 17.25
CA ASP A 264 -14.86 -18.58 17.77
C ASP A 264 -14.16 -17.74 16.68
N ALA A 265 -13.93 -16.46 16.99
CA ALA A 265 -13.09 -15.55 16.21
C ALA A 265 -11.73 -15.43 16.92
N GLY A 266 -10.80 -16.30 16.55
CA GLY A 266 -9.45 -16.32 17.14
C GLY A 266 -8.58 -15.17 16.63
N PRO A 267 -7.56 -14.75 17.40
CA PRO A 267 -6.66 -13.67 17.01
C PRO A 267 -5.89 -14.04 15.74
N PHE A 268 -5.43 -13.03 15.01
CA PHE A 268 -4.61 -13.16 13.81
C PHE A 268 -3.38 -12.22 13.92
N GLU A 269 -2.33 -12.52 13.17
CA GLU A 269 -1.00 -11.88 13.21
C GLU A 269 -0.72 -11.00 11.98
N GLY A 270 -1.74 -10.74 11.16
CA GLY A 270 -1.68 -9.77 10.08
C GLY A 270 -2.99 -9.73 9.31
N LEU A 271 -3.25 -8.59 8.68
CA LEU A 271 -4.44 -8.36 7.86
C LEU A 271 -4.06 -7.58 6.62
N VAL A 272 -4.60 -7.93 5.46
CA VAL A 272 -4.54 -7.11 4.26
C VAL A 272 -5.94 -6.94 3.68
N MET A 273 -6.25 -5.74 3.22
CA MET A 273 -7.42 -5.43 2.43
C MET A 273 -6.96 -4.77 1.13
N ALA A 274 -7.24 -5.41 0.00
CA ALA A 274 -6.62 -5.11 -1.28
C ALA A 274 -7.68 -4.97 -2.37
N LEU A 275 -7.88 -3.74 -2.83
CA LEU A 275 -8.80 -3.40 -3.92
C LEU A 275 -8.14 -3.69 -5.27
N GLN A 276 -8.74 -4.60 -6.02
CA GLN A 276 -8.25 -5.07 -7.30
C GLN A 276 -8.67 -4.14 -8.47
N PRO A 277 -8.06 -4.25 -9.66
CA PRO A 277 -8.44 -3.45 -10.82
C PRO A 277 -9.90 -3.60 -11.26
N ASP A 278 -10.49 -4.78 -11.04
CA ASP A 278 -11.91 -5.05 -11.30
C ASP A 278 -12.84 -4.59 -10.15
N ARG A 279 -12.27 -3.93 -9.14
CA ARG A 279 -12.88 -3.48 -7.89
C ARG A 279 -13.34 -4.56 -6.94
N SER A 280 -13.00 -5.82 -7.18
CA SER A 280 -13.11 -6.83 -6.11
C SER A 280 -12.20 -6.45 -4.94
N LEU A 281 -12.61 -6.81 -3.72
CA LEU A 281 -11.76 -6.67 -2.55
C LEU A 281 -11.25 -8.05 -2.15
N VAL A 282 -9.94 -8.15 -1.96
CA VAL A 282 -9.30 -9.31 -1.33
C VAL A 282 -8.98 -8.95 0.12
N VAL A 283 -9.53 -9.73 1.05
CA VAL A 283 -9.22 -9.65 2.48
C VAL A 283 -8.40 -10.88 2.85
N GLY A 284 -7.17 -10.68 3.31
CA GLY A 284 -6.31 -11.74 3.83
C GLY A 284 -6.11 -11.60 5.34
N LEU A 285 -6.27 -12.68 6.10
CA LEU A 285 -5.97 -12.72 7.54
C LEU A 285 -4.91 -13.80 7.79
N HIS A 286 -3.78 -13.43 8.39
CA HIS A 286 -2.68 -14.34 8.69
C HIS A 286 -2.80 -14.90 10.11
N PHE A 287 -2.74 -16.21 10.29
CA PHE A 287 -2.83 -16.88 11.59
C PHE A 287 -1.53 -17.58 11.96
N GLU A 288 -1.36 -17.90 13.25
CA GLU A 288 -0.17 -18.60 13.77
C GLU A 288 0.06 -19.95 13.06
N ASN A 289 -1.00 -20.65 12.66
CA ASN A 289 -0.92 -21.95 11.99
C ASN A 289 -2.15 -22.22 11.10
N ALA A 290 -2.01 -23.20 10.21
CA ALA A 290 -3.06 -23.56 9.26
C ALA A 290 -4.34 -24.06 9.92
N ASP A 291 -4.23 -24.84 11.01
CA ASP A 291 -5.42 -25.32 11.72
C ASP A 291 -6.24 -24.15 12.30
N GLN A 292 -5.59 -23.06 12.70
CA GLN A 292 -6.27 -21.85 13.17
C GLN A 292 -6.94 -21.10 12.02
N ALA A 293 -6.29 -20.97 10.86
CA ALA A 293 -6.90 -20.40 9.66
C ALA A 293 -8.15 -21.18 9.25
N ASP A 294 -8.06 -22.51 9.16
CA ASP A 294 -9.17 -23.40 8.81
C ASP A 294 -10.37 -23.24 9.76
N ARG A 295 -10.12 -23.22 11.08
CA ARG A 295 -11.19 -23.04 12.08
C ARG A 295 -11.83 -21.66 12.03
N ASN A 296 -11.11 -20.63 11.61
CA ASN A 296 -11.63 -19.27 11.56
C ASN A 296 -12.35 -18.94 10.25
N LEU A 297 -12.07 -19.66 9.16
CA LEU A 297 -12.60 -19.33 7.83
C LEU A 297 -14.11 -19.09 7.82
N GLN A 298 -14.90 -20.05 8.33
CA GLN A 298 -16.36 -19.92 8.27
C GLN A 298 -16.87 -18.79 9.16
N THR A 299 -16.32 -18.64 10.38
CA THR A 299 -16.65 -17.53 11.28
C THR A 299 -16.41 -16.18 10.58
N ARG A 300 -15.27 -16.01 9.92
CA ARG A 300 -14.89 -14.76 9.23
C ARG A 300 -15.82 -14.48 8.05
N VAL A 301 -16.16 -15.51 7.26
CA VAL A 301 -17.12 -15.41 6.14
C VAL A 301 -18.51 -15.03 6.64
N ASP A 302 -19.00 -15.68 7.70
CA ASP A 302 -20.33 -15.40 8.27
C ASP A 302 -20.42 -13.95 8.78
N LEU A 303 -19.40 -13.49 9.51
CA LEU A 303 -19.32 -12.10 10.00
C LEU A 303 -19.21 -11.10 8.84
N ALA A 304 -18.45 -11.41 7.79
CA ALA A 304 -18.30 -10.54 6.61
C ALA A 304 -19.56 -10.51 5.72
N SER A 305 -20.50 -11.43 5.89
CA SER A 305 -21.78 -11.47 5.16
C SER A 305 -22.95 -10.80 5.91
N GLY A 306 -22.71 -10.39 7.16
CA GLY A 306 -23.74 -9.97 8.09
C GLY A 306 -23.79 -8.46 8.37
N PRO A 307 -24.49 -8.07 9.46
CA PRO A 307 -24.52 -6.69 9.94
C PRO A 307 -23.12 -6.14 10.22
N ALA A 308 -22.95 -4.83 10.04
CA ALA A 308 -21.69 -4.12 10.27
C ALA A 308 -21.81 -3.15 11.46
N PRO A 309 -21.92 -3.66 12.71
CA PRO A 309 -22.00 -2.80 13.89
C PRO A 309 -20.75 -1.91 14.00
N GLY A 310 -20.94 -0.65 14.38
CA GLY A 310 -19.88 0.36 14.44
C GLY A 310 -19.55 1.02 13.09
N GLN A 311 -20.09 0.49 11.99
CA GLN A 311 -19.90 0.98 10.63
C GLN A 311 -21.21 1.46 9.98
N GLY A 312 -22.34 1.13 10.58
CA GLY A 312 -23.67 1.39 10.05
C GLY A 312 -24.07 0.44 8.91
N GLY A 313 -25.31 -0.05 8.96
CA GLY A 313 -25.87 -0.94 7.94
C GLY A 313 -25.30 -2.36 7.99
N SER A 314 -25.14 -2.98 6.81
CA SER A 314 -24.66 -4.35 6.64
C SER A 314 -23.48 -4.40 5.67
N PHE A 315 -22.57 -5.37 5.85
CA PHE A 315 -21.53 -5.63 4.85
C PHE A 315 -22.12 -6.09 3.52
N ALA A 316 -23.25 -6.82 3.56
CA ALA A 316 -23.97 -7.25 2.37
C ALA A 316 -24.59 -6.08 1.56
N ASP A 317 -24.73 -4.89 2.15
CA ASP A 317 -25.11 -3.69 1.40
C ASP A 317 -23.95 -3.14 0.57
N ARG A 318 -22.69 -3.47 0.94
CA ARG A 318 -21.45 -2.97 0.34
C ARG A 318 -20.86 -3.94 -0.67
N PHE A 319 -20.86 -5.24 -0.34
CA PHE A 319 -20.28 -6.28 -1.18
C PHE A 319 -20.95 -7.66 -0.98
N GLU A 320 -20.81 -8.51 -1.99
CA GLU A 320 -21.11 -9.94 -1.92
C GLU A 320 -19.82 -10.74 -1.77
N ILE A 321 -19.85 -11.82 -0.98
CA ILE A 321 -18.70 -12.74 -0.88
C ILE A 321 -18.69 -13.62 -2.14
N ALA A 322 -17.61 -13.52 -2.92
CA ALA A 322 -17.39 -14.34 -4.10
C ALA A 322 -16.74 -15.69 -3.74
N SER A 323 -15.81 -15.67 -2.79
CA SER A 323 -15.15 -16.88 -2.28
C SER A 323 -14.52 -16.63 -0.92
N GLY A 324 -14.38 -17.70 -0.13
CA GLY A 324 -13.53 -17.75 1.05
C GLY A 324 -12.74 -19.06 1.05
N LYS A 325 -11.43 -19.00 1.31
CA LYS A 325 -10.57 -20.17 1.44
C LYS A 325 -9.56 -19.98 2.58
N ALA A 326 -9.12 -21.08 3.16
CA ALA A 326 -7.91 -21.12 3.96
C ALA A 326 -6.79 -21.71 3.10
N ASP A 327 -5.63 -21.07 3.12
CA ASP A 327 -4.46 -21.42 2.31
C ASP A 327 -3.22 -21.32 3.20
N GLY A 328 -2.74 -22.48 3.68
CA GLY A 328 -1.71 -22.50 4.71
C GLY A 328 -2.17 -21.75 5.96
N GLN A 329 -1.42 -20.72 6.35
CA GLN A 329 -1.70 -19.89 7.52
C GLN A 329 -2.71 -18.77 7.25
N ASP A 330 -3.17 -18.58 6.01
CA ASP A 330 -3.95 -17.41 5.61
C ASP A 330 -5.41 -17.77 5.35
N VAL A 331 -6.35 -16.97 5.86
CA VAL A 331 -7.73 -16.94 5.37
C VAL A 331 -7.83 -15.85 4.32
N VAL A 332 -8.27 -16.20 3.11
CA VAL A 332 -8.46 -15.27 2.00
C VAL A 332 -9.94 -15.23 1.62
N ILE A 333 -10.55 -14.05 1.76
CA ILE A 333 -11.93 -13.76 1.37
C ILE A 333 -11.89 -12.80 0.17
N THR A 334 -12.54 -13.17 -0.91
CA THR A 334 -12.72 -12.31 -2.09
C THR A 334 -14.16 -11.84 -2.15
N THR A 335 -14.35 -10.54 -2.30
CA THR A 335 -15.67 -9.92 -2.36
C THR A 335 -15.86 -9.15 -3.66
N LYS A 336 -17.12 -8.90 -4.04
CA LYS A 336 -17.49 -8.07 -5.17
C LYS A 336 -18.40 -6.95 -4.71
N PRO A 337 -18.13 -5.69 -5.08
CA PRO A 337 -18.99 -4.59 -4.68
C PRO A 337 -20.39 -4.74 -5.28
N THR A 338 -21.42 -4.48 -4.48
CA THR A 338 -22.84 -4.51 -4.91
C THR A 338 -23.21 -3.33 -5.80
N GLY A 339 -22.41 -2.25 -5.75
CA GLY A 339 -22.69 -0.99 -6.45
C GLY A 339 -21.45 -0.31 -7.04
N ARG A 340 -21.70 0.54 -8.05
CA ARG A 340 -20.64 1.26 -8.77
C ARG A 340 -19.99 2.40 -7.99
N THR A 341 -20.49 2.75 -6.81
CA THR A 341 -19.95 3.84 -5.96
C THR A 341 -19.66 3.36 -4.55
N ALA A 342 -19.61 2.05 -4.31
CA ALA A 342 -19.25 1.53 -2.99
C ALA A 342 -17.77 1.81 -2.70
N SER A 343 -17.49 2.55 -1.63
CA SER A 343 -16.15 2.85 -1.12
C SER A 343 -15.68 1.78 -0.14
N VAL A 344 -15.65 0.54 -0.62
CA VAL A 344 -15.49 -0.66 0.22
C VAL A 344 -14.15 -0.67 0.98
N LEU A 345 -13.04 -0.29 0.35
CA LEU A 345 -11.74 -0.25 1.01
C LEU A 345 -11.70 0.88 2.05
N SER A 346 -12.12 2.10 1.71
CA SER A 346 -12.21 3.21 2.66
C SER A 346 -13.01 2.86 3.91
N ASP A 347 -14.20 2.28 3.70
CA ASP A 347 -15.13 1.91 4.76
C ASP A 347 -14.56 0.84 5.70
N LEU A 348 -13.70 -0.04 5.19
CA LEU A 348 -13.13 -1.15 5.97
C LEU A 348 -11.72 -0.84 6.52
N ALA A 349 -11.05 0.19 6.01
CA ALA A 349 -9.71 0.56 6.43
C ALA A 349 -9.68 1.51 7.64
N SER A 350 -10.84 1.82 8.23
CA SER A 350 -10.94 2.63 9.43
C SER A 350 -12.15 2.25 10.28
N GLY A 351 -12.01 2.43 11.59
CA GLY A 351 -13.08 2.14 12.54
C GLY A 351 -13.26 0.64 12.83
N PRO A 352 -14.26 0.29 13.66
CA PRO A 352 -14.50 -1.09 14.08
C PRO A 352 -14.87 -1.98 12.87
N VAL A 353 -14.21 -3.12 12.70
CA VAL A 353 -14.54 -4.07 11.61
C VAL A 353 -14.79 -5.45 12.20
N LEU A 354 -16.06 -5.85 12.27
CA LEU A 354 -16.47 -7.04 13.01
C LEU A 354 -15.79 -8.33 12.54
N PHE A 355 -15.69 -8.56 11.22
CA PHE A 355 -15.02 -9.76 10.71
C PHE A 355 -13.49 -9.72 10.89
N ALA A 356 -12.91 -8.58 11.29
CA ALA A 356 -11.51 -8.42 11.67
C ALA A 356 -11.34 -8.33 13.21
N THR A 357 -12.35 -8.74 13.99
CA THR A 357 -12.25 -8.72 15.46
C THR A 357 -11.28 -9.77 16.00
N CYS A 358 -10.72 -9.43 17.16
CA CYS A 358 -10.03 -10.28 18.11
C CYS A 358 -10.72 -10.03 19.48
#